data_AF-A0A933BAY7-F1
#
_entry.id   AF-A0A933BAY7-F1
#
_cell.length_a   1.000
_cell.length_b   1.000
_cell.length_c   1.000
_cell.angle_alpha   90.00
_cell.angle_beta   90.00
_cell.angle_gamma   90.00
#
_symmetry.space_group_name_H-M   'P 1'
#
loop_
_entity.id
_entity.type
_entity.pdbx_description
1 polymer ?
#
loop_
_entity_poly.entity_id
_entity_poly.type
_entity_poly.pdbx_seq_one_letter_code
_entity_poly.pdbx_strand_id
1 'polypeptide(L)'
;MPSAHSGPESQAVSMRGRALALAAFAVLFAGGCWVAKQDWPKYMHLREHGVGANGWVTSKDEGTGRIHYSFMVDEREYSAWDRPGLGTLRFREAAIGDAVVVFYDPRDPAVSGLGDPKERLRRQNGLMGLLIASGFLLVLWWARRELKVASDAHR
;
A
#
# COMPACT_ATOMS: atom_id res chain seq x y z
N MET A 1 26.31 12.01 -51.35
CA MET A 1 25.30 12.24 -50.31
C MET A 1 24.83 10.88 -49.80
N PRO A 2 25.28 10.41 -48.64
CA PRO A 2 24.80 9.14 -48.10
C PRO A 2 23.51 9.40 -47.31
N SER A 3 22.41 8.89 -47.84
CA SER A 3 21.11 8.83 -47.19
C SER A 3 21.22 7.93 -45.97
N ALA A 4 21.14 8.51 -44.77
CA ALA A 4 21.09 7.76 -43.52
C ALA A 4 19.78 6.95 -43.48
N HIS A 5 19.83 5.72 -43.98
CA HIS A 5 18.80 4.73 -43.72
C HIS A 5 18.84 4.39 -42.23
N SER A 6 18.05 5.10 -41.42
CA SER A 6 17.64 4.63 -40.11
C SER A 6 16.85 3.34 -40.32
N GLY A 7 17.54 2.21 -40.26
CA GLY A 7 16.96 0.90 -40.51
C GLY A 7 15.82 0.57 -39.53
N PRO A 8 14.86 -0.28 -39.93
CA PRO A 8 13.71 -0.67 -39.10
C PRO A 8 14.11 -1.25 -37.73
N GLU A 9 15.34 -1.74 -37.59
CA GLU A 9 15.91 -2.22 -36.32
C GLU A 9 16.04 -1.13 -35.25
N SER A 10 16.37 0.12 -35.63
CA SER A 10 16.53 1.22 -34.66
C SER A 10 15.17 1.67 -34.07
N GLN A 11 14.11 1.65 -34.89
CA GLN A 11 12.75 1.97 -34.44
C GLN A 11 12.17 0.87 -33.53
N ALA A 12 12.47 -0.40 -33.81
CA ALA A 12 11.97 -1.53 -33.01
C ALA A 12 12.55 -1.54 -31.57
N VAL A 13 13.81 -1.15 -31.38
CA VAL A 13 14.45 -1.08 -30.05
C VAL A 13 13.86 0.06 -29.21
N SER A 14 13.61 1.23 -29.80
CA SER A 14 12.97 2.38 -29.13
C SER A 14 11.53 2.08 -28.68
N MET A 15 10.76 1.34 -29.49
CA MET A 15 9.39 0.92 -29.14
C MET A 15 9.36 -0.09 -27.98
N ARG A 16 10.30 -1.04 -27.94
CA ARG A 16 10.40 -2.02 -26.84
C ARG A 16 10.74 -1.36 -25.50
N GLY A 17 11.63 -0.36 -25.50
CA GLY A 17 11.96 0.42 -24.30
C GLY A 17 10.76 1.19 -23.74
N ARG A 18 9.98 1.84 -24.62
CA ARG A 18 8.73 2.55 -24.29
C ARG A 18 7.70 1.62 -23.65
N ALA A 19 7.46 0.48 -24.30
CA ALA A 19 6.48 -0.50 -23.83
C ALA A 19 6.85 -1.02 -22.43
N LEU A 20 8.13 -1.30 -22.18
CA LEU A 20 8.61 -1.75 -20.87
C LEU A 20 8.45 -0.69 -19.78
N ALA A 21 8.79 0.57 -20.05
CA ALA A 21 8.64 1.65 -19.09
C ALA A 21 7.17 1.92 -18.72
N LEU A 22 6.28 1.90 -19.72
CA LEU A 22 4.83 2.04 -19.51
C LEU A 22 4.24 0.85 -18.77
N ALA A 23 4.68 -0.38 -19.10
CA ALA A 23 4.25 -1.58 -18.38
C ALA A 23 4.69 -1.53 -16.92
N ALA A 24 5.93 -1.14 -16.64
CA ALA A 24 6.43 -0.97 -15.27
C ALA A 24 5.62 0.08 -14.48
N PHE A 25 5.32 1.22 -15.11
CA PHE A 25 4.44 2.23 -14.50
C PHE A 25 3.04 1.67 -14.21
N ALA A 26 2.43 0.98 -15.17
CA ALA A 26 1.10 0.39 -15.00
C ALA A 26 1.06 -0.62 -13.85
N VAL A 27 2.10 -1.45 -13.69
CA VAL A 27 2.23 -2.39 -12.57
C VAL A 27 2.34 -1.66 -11.24
N LEU A 28 3.19 -0.64 -11.13
CA LEU A 28 3.34 0.14 -9.89
C LEU A 28 2.05 0.89 -9.52
N PHE A 29 1.38 1.46 -10.52
CA PHE A 29 0.09 2.13 -10.33
C PHE A 29 -1.01 1.17 -9.90
N ALA A 30 -1.15 0.03 -10.58
CA ALA A 30 -2.11 -1.01 -10.20
C ALA A 30 -1.83 -1.55 -8.79
N GLY A 31 -0.55 -1.74 -8.43
CA GLY A 31 -0.14 -2.11 -7.07
C GLY A 31 -0.56 -1.06 -6.03
N GLY A 32 -0.36 0.23 -6.30
CA GLY A 32 -0.83 1.32 -5.44
C GLY A 32 -2.34 1.32 -5.25
N CYS A 33 -3.10 1.17 -6.35
CA CYS A 33 -4.56 1.07 -6.32
C CYS A 33 -5.07 -0.16 -5.54
N TRP A 34 -4.40 -1.31 -5.67
CA TRP A 34 -4.72 -2.51 -4.90
C TRP A 34 -4.57 -2.24 -3.40
N VAL A 35 -3.42 -1.71 -2.98
CA VAL A 35 -3.15 -1.39 -1.56
C VAL A 35 -4.24 -0.46 -0.99
N ALA A 36 -4.66 0.54 -1.76
CA ALA A 36 -5.73 1.45 -1.36
C ALA A 36 -7.07 0.70 -1.19
N LYS A 37 -7.44 -0.21 -2.09
CA LYS A 37 -8.76 -0.88 -2.01
C LYS A 37 -8.94 -1.76 -0.78
N GLN A 38 -7.88 -2.35 -0.23
CA GLN A 38 -8.05 -3.44 0.74
C GLN A 38 -8.53 -2.95 2.11
N ASP A 39 -7.88 -1.93 2.66
CA ASP A 39 -8.06 -1.51 4.05
C ASP A 39 -8.50 -0.04 4.18
N TRP A 40 -8.29 0.78 3.13
CA TRP A 40 -8.49 2.22 3.20
C TRP A 40 -9.94 2.62 3.54
N PRO A 41 -11.00 2.05 2.92
CA PRO A 41 -12.37 2.47 3.24
C PRO A 41 -12.72 2.21 4.70
N LYS A 42 -12.27 1.06 5.25
CA LYS A 42 -12.47 0.69 6.65
C LYS A 42 -11.77 1.69 7.59
N TYR A 43 -10.50 1.97 7.39
CA TYR A 43 -9.78 2.89 8.28
C TYR A 43 -10.19 4.35 8.09
N MET A 44 -10.64 4.73 6.89
CA MET A 44 -11.22 6.05 6.65
C MET A 44 -12.52 6.22 7.46
N HIS A 45 -13.37 5.21 7.44
CA HIS A 45 -14.59 5.18 8.25
C HIS A 45 -14.29 5.23 9.74
N LEU A 46 -13.36 4.39 10.23
CA LEU A 46 -12.94 4.37 11.64
C LEU A 46 -12.23 5.66 12.08
N ARG A 47 -11.55 6.37 11.16
CA ARG A 47 -10.96 7.67 11.46
C ARG A 47 -12.01 8.72 11.78
N GLU A 48 -13.14 8.67 11.09
CA GLU A 48 -14.20 9.69 11.15
C GLU A 48 -15.24 9.38 12.23
N HIS A 49 -15.56 8.10 12.41
CA HIS A 49 -16.65 7.65 13.27
C HIS A 49 -16.19 6.72 14.40
N GLY A 50 -14.93 6.28 14.38
CA GLY A 50 -14.45 5.26 15.30
C GLY A 50 -14.24 5.77 16.72
N VAL A 51 -14.56 4.93 17.70
CA VAL A 51 -14.32 5.15 19.12
C VAL A 51 -13.27 4.14 19.60
N GLY A 52 -12.37 4.60 20.47
CA GLY A 52 -11.34 3.76 21.05
C GLY A 52 -11.88 2.93 22.23
N ALA A 53 -11.55 1.65 22.26
CA ALA A 53 -11.79 0.73 23.36
C ALA A 53 -10.51 -0.05 23.70
N ASN A 54 -10.45 -0.54 24.94
CA ASN A 54 -9.45 -1.51 25.34
C ASN A 54 -9.90 -2.90 24.89
N GLY A 55 -8.97 -3.62 24.27
CA GLY A 55 -9.14 -5.02 23.92
C GLY A 55 -7.94 -5.84 24.35
N TRP A 56 -7.98 -7.13 24.04
CA TRP A 56 -6.92 -8.07 24.36
C TRP A 56 -6.71 -9.05 23.22
N VAL A 57 -5.46 -9.48 23.04
CA VAL A 57 -5.11 -10.51 22.07
C VAL A 57 -5.65 -11.85 22.54
N THR A 58 -6.44 -12.52 21.70
CA THR A 58 -7.03 -13.83 22.00
C THR A 58 -6.29 -14.97 21.32
N SER A 59 -5.76 -14.74 20.12
CA SER A 59 -4.92 -15.72 19.42
C SER A 59 -4.07 -15.08 18.33
N LYS A 60 -3.14 -15.86 17.77
CA LYS A 60 -2.26 -15.46 16.68
C LYS A 60 -2.28 -16.54 15.60
N ASP A 61 -2.40 -16.12 14.35
CA ASP A 61 -2.26 -16.98 13.19
C ASP A 61 -0.90 -16.71 12.53
N GLU A 62 0.05 -17.63 12.74
CA GLU A 62 1.40 -17.53 12.17
C GLU A 62 1.45 -17.74 10.66
N GLY A 63 0.48 -18.48 10.10
CA GLY A 63 0.41 -18.74 8.67
C GLY A 63 0.01 -17.49 7.88
N THR A 64 -0.89 -16.67 8.44
CA THR A 64 -1.37 -15.44 7.77
C THR A 64 -0.81 -14.15 8.37
N GLY A 65 -0.11 -14.23 9.50
CA GLY A 65 0.42 -13.08 10.25
C GLY A 65 -0.69 -12.22 10.86
N ARG A 66 -1.82 -12.81 11.26
CA ARG A 66 -2.99 -12.10 11.81
C ARG A 66 -3.06 -12.24 13.33
N ILE A 67 -3.48 -11.17 13.99
CA ILE A 67 -3.79 -11.16 15.42
C ILE A 67 -5.31 -11.20 15.56
N HIS A 68 -5.81 -12.16 16.33
CA HIS A 68 -7.18 -12.18 16.81
C HIS A 68 -7.24 -11.46 18.15
N TYR A 69 -8.28 -10.67 18.35
CA TYR A 69 -8.48 -9.91 19.56
C TYR A 69 -9.96 -9.86 19.91
N SER A 70 -10.26 -9.57 21.17
CA SER A 70 -11.60 -9.20 21.60
C SER A 70 -11.59 -7.94 22.44
N PHE A 71 -12.76 -7.30 22.53
CA PHE A 71 -12.98 -6.03 23.23
C PHE A 71 -14.44 -5.94 23.67
N MET A 72 -14.70 -5.07 24.64
CA MET A 72 -16.04 -4.91 25.22
C MET A 72 -16.70 -3.62 24.73
N VAL A 73 -17.98 -3.71 24.37
CA VAL A 73 -18.86 -2.58 24.08
C VAL A 73 -20.18 -2.83 24.82
N ASP A 74 -20.56 -1.94 25.73
CA ASP A 74 -21.82 -2.04 26.50
C ASP A 74 -22.06 -3.44 27.11
N GLU A 75 -21.05 -3.95 27.83
CA GLU A 75 -21.06 -5.29 28.47
C GLU A 75 -21.09 -6.49 27.51
N ARG A 76 -21.02 -6.27 26.20
CA ARG A 76 -20.94 -7.32 25.19
C ARG A 76 -19.52 -7.46 24.64
N GLU A 77 -19.04 -8.70 24.60
CA GLU A 77 -17.76 -9.03 23.98
C GLU A 77 -17.90 -9.15 22.46
N TYR A 78 -16.99 -8.50 21.74
CA TYR A 78 -16.82 -8.60 20.30
C TYR A 78 -15.44 -9.15 19.98
N SER A 79 -15.37 -10.01 18.98
CA SER A 79 -14.12 -10.64 18.54
C SER A 79 -13.88 -10.34 17.07
N ALA A 80 -12.66 -9.98 16.74
CA ALA A 80 -12.24 -9.68 15.38
C ALA A 80 -10.79 -10.13 15.15
N TRP A 81 -10.33 -9.97 13.92
CA TRP A 81 -8.94 -10.19 13.57
C TRP A 81 -8.44 -9.04 12.72
N ASP A 82 -7.13 -8.80 12.80
CA ASP A 82 -6.49 -7.77 12.02
C ASP A 82 -5.02 -8.12 11.77
N ARG A 83 -4.45 -7.55 10.71
CA ARG A 83 -3.01 -7.59 10.53
C ARG A 83 -2.37 -6.54 11.45
N PRO A 84 -1.41 -6.93 12.30
CA PRO A 84 -0.66 -5.97 13.07
C PRO A 84 0.03 -4.99 12.13
N GLY A 85 -0.18 -3.70 12.41
CA GLY A 85 0.43 -2.61 11.67
C GLY A 85 1.52 -1.94 12.49
N LEU A 86 2.10 -0.89 11.92
CA LEU A 86 2.89 0.04 12.70
C LEU A 86 1.95 1.03 13.40
N GLY A 87 2.09 1.16 14.72
CA GLY A 87 1.14 1.86 15.61
C GLY A 87 0.33 0.93 16.52
N THR A 88 0.51 -0.39 16.34
CA THR A 88 -0.01 -1.46 17.21
C THR A 88 1.15 -2.35 17.67
N LEU A 89 0.88 -3.27 18.60
CA LEU A 89 1.77 -4.39 18.88
C LEU A 89 2.16 -5.10 17.56
N ARG A 90 3.46 -5.31 17.34
CA ARG A 90 3.93 -6.07 16.18
C ARG A 90 3.54 -7.54 16.35
N PHE A 91 3.33 -8.25 15.24
CA PHE A 91 2.98 -9.68 15.28
C PHE A 91 3.89 -10.51 16.20
N ARG A 92 5.21 -10.32 16.10
CA ARG A 92 6.19 -11.08 16.89
C ARG A 92 6.23 -10.67 18.36
N GLU A 93 5.84 -9.44 18.66
CA GLU A 93 5.87 -8.86 20.01
C GLU A 93 4.55 -9.13 20.76
N ALA A 94 3.46 -9.36 20.03
CA ALA A 94 2.17 -9.69 20.62
C ALA A 94 2.18 -11.08 21.27
N ALA A 95 1.70 -11.16 22.50
CA ALA A 95 1.36 -12.37 23.23
C ALA A 95 -0.16 -12.44 23.49
N ILE A 96 -0.67 -13.65 23.72
CA ILE A 96 -2.06 -13.84 24.12
C ILE A 96 -2.27 -13.20 25.49
N GLY A 97 -3.35 -12.44 25.65
CA GLY A 97 -3.65 -11.66 26.85
C GLY A 97 -3.08 -10.24 26.84
N ASP A 98 -2.24 -9.87 25.86
CA ASP A 98 -1.72 -8.51 25.77
C ASP A 98 -2.85 -7.51 25.52
N ALA A 99 -2.81 -6.40 26.25
CA ALA A 99 -3.71 -5.29 26.05
C ALA A 99 -3.43 -4.59 24.71
N VAL A 100 -4.48 -4.33 23.95
CA VAL A 100 -4.43 -3.63 22.66
C VAL A 100 -5.48 -2.53 22.63
N VAL A 101 -5.19 -1.47 21.86
CA VAL A 101 -6.18 -0.44 21.55
C VAL A 101 -6.93 -0.85 20.30
N VAL A 102 -8.25 -0.90 20.40
CA VAL A 102 -9.17 -1.21 19.31
C VAL A 102 -9.96 0.04 18.98
N PHE A 103 -10.07 0.40 17.70
CA PHE A 103 -11.04 1.37 17.23
C PHE A 103 -12.19 0.64 16.56
N TYR A 104 -13.42 0.96 16.95
CA TYR A 104 -14.64 0.35 16.40
C TYR A 104 -15.67 1.41 16.03
N ASP A 105 -16.56 1.10 15.10
CA ASP A 105 -17.73 1.95 14.82
C ASP A 105 -18.80 1.71 15.91
N PRO A 106 -19.21 2.74 16.67
CA PRO A 106 -20.25 2.59 17.69
C PRO A 106 -21.61 2.17 17.14
N ARG A 107 -21.89 2.38 15.85
CA ARG A 107 -23.13 1.93 15.19
C ARG A 107 -23.07 0.47 14.73
N ASP A 108 -21.86 -0.03 14.47
CA ASP A 108 -21.61 -1.41 14.07
C ASP A 108 -20.23 -1.88 14.60
N PRO A 109 -20.15 -2.41 15.83
CA PRO A 109 -18.88 -2.83 16.42
C PRO A 109 -18.18 -3.97 15.66
N ALA A 110 -18.85 -4.64 14.72
CA ALA A 110 -18.18 -5.60 13.83
C ALA A 110 -17.16 -4.91 12.91
N VAL A 111 -17.36 -3.62 12.60
CA VAL A 111 -16.36 -2.78 11.94
C VAL A 111 -15.37 -2.28 13.00
N SER A 112 -14.28 -3.02 13.18
CA SER A 112 -13.23 -2.71 14.15
C SER A 112 -11.82 -2.98 13.61
N GLY A 113 -10.81 -2.29 14.16
CA GLY A 113 -9.42 -2.45 13.77
C GLY A 113 -8.45 -2.13 14.92
N LEU A 114 -7.26 -2.71 14.85
CA LEU A 114 -6.22 -2.47 15.84
C LEU A 114 -5.51 -1.12 15.58
N GLY A 115 -5.29 -0.38 16.67
CA GLY A 115 -4.51 0.86 16.70
C GLY A 115 -5.20 2.08 16.12
N ASP A 116 -4.49 3.21 16.09
CA ASP A 116 -5.02 4.48 15.60
C ASP A 116 -5.27 4.42 14.07
N PRO A 117 -6.53 4.60 13.61
CA PRO A 117 -6.87 4.65 12.19
C PRO A 117 -6.12 5.73 11.41
N LYS A 118 -5.81 6.88 12.05
CA LYS A 118 -5.07 7.98 11.42
C LYS A 118 -3.64 7.55 11.07
N GLU A 119 -2.97 6.88 12.00
CA GLU A 119 -1.61 6.41 11.78
C GLU A 119 -1.55 5.35 10.66
N ARG A 120 -2.55 4.48 10.63
CA ARG A 120 -2.65 3.43 9.61
C ARG A 120 -2.88 3.99 8.22
N LEU A 121 -3.80 4.95 8.08
CA LEU A 121 -4.04 5.66 6.82
C LEU A 121 -2.82 6.46 6.35
N ARG A 122 -2.14 7.18 7.26
CA ARG A 122 -0.94 7.95 6.93
C ARG A 122 0.12 7.07 6.27
N ARG A 123 0.32 5.86 6.79
CA ARG A 123 1.29 4.90 6.23
C ARG A 123 0.85 4.29 4.91
N GLN A 124 -0.42 3.88 4.80
CA GLN A 124 -0.96 3.38 3.54
C GLN A 124 -0.84 4.43 2.43
N ASN A 125 -1.19 5.68 2.73
CA ASN A 125 -1.04 6.80 1.81
C ASN A 125 0.43 7.04 1.46
N GLY A 126 1.35 6.89 2.42
CA GLY A 126 2.79 6.99 2.18
C GLY A 126 3.31 5.91 1.22
N LEU A 127 2.93 4.64 1.43
CA LEU A 127 3.31 3.54 0.53
C LEU A 127 2.73 3.73 -0.88
N MET A 128 1.45 4.14 -0.96
CA MET A 128 0.80 4.44 -2.23
C MET A 128 1.53 5.58 -2.96
N GLY A 129 1.84 6.67 -2.25
CA GLY A 129 2.60 7.80 -2.79
C GLY A 129 3.97 7.38 -3.30
N LEU A 130 4.68 6.51 -2.57
CA LEU A 130 5.99 5.97 -2.99
C LEU A 130 5.88 5.14 -4.29
N LEU A 131 4.88 4.27 -4.42
CA LEU A 131 4.67 3.47 -5.63
C LEU A 131 4.36 4.34 -6.85
N ILE A 132 3.50 5.35 -6.70
CA ILE A 132 3.16 6.27 -7.79
C ILE A 132 4.36 7.13 -8.17
N ALA A 133 5.06 7.71 -7.18
CA ALA A 133 6.22 8.57 -7.42
C ALA A 133 7.38 7.80 -8.08
N SER A 134 7.67 6.58 -7.62
CA SER A 134 8.70 5.74 -8.22
C SER A 134 8.37 5.39 -9.68
N GLY A 135 7.11 5.09 -9.99
CA GLY A 135 6.67 4.89 -11.36
C GLY A 135 6.90 6.12 -12.23
N PHE A 136 6.53 7.30 -11.74
CA PHE A 136 6.72 8.56 -12.47
C PHE A 136 8.21 8.88 -12.69
N LEU A 137 9.05 8.70 -11.67
CA LEU A 137 10.50 8.90 -11.76
C LEU A 137 11.14 7.94 -12.76
N LEU A 138 10.67 6.69 -12.84
CA LEU A 138 11.16 5.70 -13.79
C LEU A 138 10.85 6.11 -15.24
N VAL A 139 9.64 6.62 -15.49
CA VAL A 139 9.25 7.16 -16.80
C VAL A 139 10.10 8.39 -17.17
N LEU A 140 10.29 9.34 -16.24
CA LEU A 140 11.11 10.52 -16.48
C LEU A 140 12.59 10.17 -16.72
N TRP A 141 13.13 9.24 -15.94
CA TRP A 141 14.49 8.76 -16.10
C TRP A 141 14.68 8.10 -17.47
N TRP A 142 13.74 7.25 -17.87
CA TRP A 142 13.74 6.61 -19.18
C TRP A 142 13.66 7.64 -20.32
N ALA A 143 12.73 8.60 -20.24
CA ALA A 143 12.58 9.66 -21.25
C ALA A 143 13.86 10.50 -21.40
N ARG A 144 14.52 10.84 -20.28
CA ARG A 144 15.80 11.55 -20.28
C ARG A 144 16.92 10.75 -20.94
N ARG A 145 16.94 9.43 -20.74
CA ARG A 145 17.93 8.54 -21.37
C ARG A 145 17.79 8.56 -22.89
N GLU A 146 16.58 8.44 -23.42
CA GLU A 146 16.31 8.48 -24.87
C GLU A 146 16.71 9.82 -25.49
N LEU A 147 16.42 10.94 -24.82
CA LEU A 147 16.82 12.26 -25.31
C LEU A 147 18.33 12.44 -25.40
N LYS A 148 19.10 11.89 -24.43
CA LYS A 148 20.56 11.90 -24.49
C LYS A 148 21.09 11.07 -25.66
N VAL A 149 20.59 9.86 -25.84
CA VAL A 149 20.99 8.98 -26.96
C VAL A 149 20.72 9.64 -28.31
N ALA A 150 19.57 10.31 -28.46
CA ALA A 150 19.25 11.06 -29.67
C ALA A 150 20.18 12.26 -29.91
N SER A 151 20.57 12.98 -28.84
CA SER A 151 21.50 14.11 -28.93
C SER A 151 22.91 13.69 -29.33
N ASP A 152 23.39 12.54 -28.83
CA ASP A 152 24.74 12.05 -29.13
C ASP A 152 24.85 11.49 -30.56
N ALA A 153 23.74 11.04 -31.15
CA ALA A 153 23.70 10.56 -32.54
C ALA A 153 23.79 11.68 -33.60
N HIS A 154 23.66 12.94 -33.22
CA HIS A 154 23.72 14.11 -34.11
C HIS A 154 25.02 14.93 -33.99
N ARG A 155 25.96 14.52 -33.13
CA ARG A 155 27.32 15.07 -33.06
C ARG A 155 28.31 14.20 -33.82
#